data_AF-A0A3D3GE32-F1
#
_entry.id   AF-A0A3D3GE32-F1
#
_cell.length_a   1.000
_cell.length_b   1.000
_cell.length_c   1.000
_cell.angle_alpha   90.00
_cell.angle_beta   90.00
_cell.angle_gamma   90.00
#
_symmetry.space_group_name_H-M   'P 1'
#
loop_
_entity.id
_entity.type
_entity.pdbx_description
1 polymer ?
#
loop_
_entity_poly.entity_id
_entity_poly.type
_entity_poly.pdbx_seq_one_letter_code
_entity_poly.pdbx_strand_id
1 'polypeptide(L)'
;MAAGMVSCKSKSTDTGASTIAEPYGDTTVGTVVDAVGFNISLTKDYIGLYDIHKTTSWTLPCTATAGQDIACYVDGMELDFYVRGLELRYNVPKEMCKYYVFSPYFYYNMEPGIGAEGFAYDVNAAGAVVSQSITGAHAANSYWDGTTPKCDYDYSGANGPNCCLGSYTLTTRTWDPSLNVDPVSGVAAGGWGAPAVRTVEWGGAYGNCLKGPAMDTQQKTRDGWPKSTISNINVETEGANVSYKIAPPIEMEKGRNVYIANFSAAVLAAPDTAASWGNVFYSSAGIYRTARPYYELTCYDRAEEIKSRIRLYVREWNSVAEFDLRTTTGSPDAGGNEATYPNQPVNDYTDWADLSDGDTFPFEL
;
A
#
# COMPACT_ATOMS: atom_id res chain seq x y z
N MET A 1 -19.63 17.25 49.84
CA MET A 1 -19.37 16.50 48.60
C MET A 1 -17.88 16.24 48.54
N ALA A 2 -17.45 15.01 48.83
CA ALA A 2 -16.05 14.64 48.82
C ALA A 2 -15.67 14.20 47.40
N ALA A 3 -14.73 14.92 46.78
CA ALA A 3 -14.14 14.52 45.51
C ALA A 3 -13.28 13.27 45.77
N GLY A 4 -13.76 12.11 45.32
CA GLY A 4 -12.96 10.89 45.30
C GLY A 4 -11.84 11.04 44.28
N MET A 5 -10.60 11.15 44.74
CA MET A 5 -9.42 11.04 43.89
C MET A 5 -9.41 9.64 43.29
N VAL A 6 -9.60 9.55 41.98
CA VAL A 6 -9.38 8.34 41.21
C VAL A 6 -7.87 8.10 41.23
N SER A 7 -7.44 7.11 42.00
CA SER A 7 -6.07 6.63 42.03
C SER A 7 -5.76 5.98 40.68
N CYS A 8 -4.85 6.55 39.89
CA CYS A 8 -4.31 5.87 38.72
C CYS A 8 -3.73 4.51 39.16
N LYS A 9 -4.14 3.42 38.51
CA LYS A 9 -3.56 2.09 38.76
C LYS A 9 -2.05 2.17 38.55
N SER A 10 -1.30 1.57 39.47
CA SER A 10 0.15 1.40 39.35
C SER A 10 0.49 0.76 38.00
N LYS A 11 1.61 1.22 37.40
CA LYS A 11 2.21 0.68 36.17
C LYS A 11 2.09 -0.85 36.17
N SER A 12 1.33 -1.40 35.21
CA SER A 12 1.29 -2.84 34.97
C SER A 12 2.74 -3.31 34.84
N THR A 13 3.13 -4.28 35.66
CA THR A 13 4.43 -4.93 35.49
C THR A 13 4.22 -5.89 34.34
N ASP A 14 4.64 -5.46 33.15
CA ASP A 14 4.74 -6.33 31.98
C ASP A 14 5.59 -7.54 32.36
N THR A 15 4.92 -8.66 32.64
CA THR A 15 5.58 -9.92 33.00
C THR A 15 5.89 -10.75 31.76
N GLY A 16 5.49 -10.27 30.58
CA GLY A 16 5.76 -10.86 29.27
C GLY A 16 6.87 -10.17 28.47
N ALA A 17 7.80 -9.44 29.12
CA ALA A 17 8.97 -8.90 28.44
C ALA A 17 9.65 -10.01 27.62
N SER A 18 9.77 -9.78 26.32
CA SER A 18 10.37 -10.73 25.39
C SER A 18 11.70 -11.24 25.95
N THR A 19 11.76 -12.54 26.23
CA THR A 19 12.99 -13.20 26.66
C THR A 19 13.93 -13.48 25.49
N ILE A 20 13.53 -13.08 24.28
CA ILE A 20 14.43 -12.98 23.15
C ILE A 20 15.38 -11.84 23.50
N ALA A 21 16.48 -12.17 24.17
CA ALA A 21 17.65 -11.32 24.12
C ALA A 21 17.94 -11.15 22.64
N GLU A 22 17.65 -9.97 22.09
CA GLU A 22 18.17 -9.51 20.81
C GLU A 22 19.65 -9.93 20.82
N PRO A 23 20.04 -10.99 20.11
CA PRO A 23 21.34 -11.64 20.36
C PRO A 23 22.50 -10.71 20.01
N TYR A 24 22.18 -9.57 19.43
CA TYR A 24 23.03 -8.62 18.76
C TYR A 24 22.66 -7.24 19.28
N GLY A 25 23.12 -6.93 20.50
CA GLY A 25 22.83 -5.66 21.18
C GLY A 25 23.02 -4.45 20.26
N ASP A 26 22.12 -3.47 20.37
CA ASP A 26 22.05 -2.18 19.67
C ASP A 26 23.31 -1.85 18.83
N THR A 27 23.38 -2.42 17.62
CA THR A 27 24.47 -2.10 16.71
C THR A 27 24.27 -0.68 16.23
N THR A 28 25.20 0.21 16.55
CA THR A 28 25.11 1.62 16.15
C THR A 28 24.99 1.71 14.62
N VAL A 29 24.01 2.47 14.13
CA VAL A 29 23.83 2.72 12.68
C VAL A 29 25.16 3.13 12.06
N GLY A 30 25.48 2.56 10.89
CA GLY A 30 26.77 2.74 10.22
C GLY A 30 27.89 1.79 10.68
N THR A 31 27.71 0.99 11.74
CA THR A 31 28.66 -0.05 12.12
C THR A 31 28.16 -1.42 11.68
N VAL A 32 28.79 -1.99 10.66
CA VAL A 32 28.48 -3.34 10.17
C VAL A 32 28.96 -4.38 11.17
N VAL A 33 28.09 -5.34 11.48
CA VAL A 33 28.42 -6.45 12.38
C VAL A 33 28.34 -7.77 11.63
N ASP A 34 29.48 -8.22 11.11
CA ASP A 34 29.58 -9.41 10.26
C ASP A 34 29.06 -10.67 10.98
N ALA A 35 29.26 -10.76 12.30
CA ALA A 35 28.79 -11.88 13.12
C ALA A 35 27.26 -12.01 13.20
N VAL A 36 26.51 -10.93 12.93
CA VAL A 36 25.04 -10.94 12.89
C VAL A 36 24.52 -11.56 11.60
N GLY A 37 25.31 -11.52 10.52
CA GLY A 37 24.89 -11.97 9.20
C GLY A 37 23.91 -11.01 8.53
N PHE A 38 23.23 -11.48 7.48
CA PHE A 38 22.23 -10.71 6.75
C PHE A 38 20.93 -10.69 7.55
N ASN A 39 20.58 -9.53 8.12
CA ASN A 39 19.58 -9.45 9.19
C ASN A 39 18.72 -8.18 9.06
N ILE A 40 17.48 -8.31 9.53
CA ILE A 40 16.62 -7.19 9.90
C ILE A 40 16.42 -7.22 11.41
N SER A 41 16.57 -6.07 12.06
CA SER A 41 16.35 -5.89 13.51
C SER A 41 15.59 -4.59 13.79
N LEU A 42 15.14 -4.44 15.04
CA LEU A 42 14.50 -3.23 15.54
C LEU A 42 15.54 -2.30 16.16
N THR A 43 15.25 -0.98 16.21
CA THR A 43 16.10 -0.06 16.99
C THR A 43 15.77 -0.16 18.46
N LYS A 44 16.73 0.28 19.31
CA LYS A 44 16.62 0.16 20.76
C LYS A 44 15.36 0.79 21.34
N ASP A 45 14.85 1.86 20.73
CA ASP A 45 13.66 2.57 21.20
C ASP A 45 12.37 1.75 21.03
N TYR A 46 12.41 0.69 20.22
CA TYR A 46 11.28 -0.21 19.97
C TYR A 46 11.45 -1.59 20.63
N ILE A 47 12.62 -1.89 21.21
CA ILE A 47 12.86 -3.14 21.94
C ILE A 47 11.98 -3.18 23.19
N GLY A 48 11.19 -4.25 23.32
CA GLY A 48 10.23 -4.44 24.41
C GLY A 48 8.84 -3.87 24.13
N LEU A 49 8.68 -3.15 23.02
CA LEU A 49 7.37 -2.82 22.45
C LEU A 49 7.02 -3.76 21.30
N TYR A 50 8.01 -4.08 20.46
CA TYR A 50 7.86 -4.98 19.33
C TYR A 50 8.78 -6.19 19.44
N ASP A 51 8.36 -7.28 18.80
CA ASP A 51 9.14 -8.50 18.63
C ASP A 51 9.43 -8.73 17.14
N ILE A 52 10.66 -9.10 16.80
CA ILE A 52 11.03 -9.46 15.42
C ILE A 52 11.59 -10.88 15.36
N HIS A 53 11.01 -11.73 14.50
CA HIS A 53 11.38 -13.14 14.44
C HIS A 53 11.08 -13.77 13.07
N LYS A 54 11.61 -14.97 12.81
CA LYS A 54 11.26 -15.73 11.60
C LYS A 54 9.82 -16.22 11.67
N THR A 55 9.13 -16.28 10.53
CA THR A 55 7.76 -16.86 10.50
C THR A 55 7.71 -18.32 10.93
N THR A 56 8.82 -19.05 10.81
CA THR A 56 8.92 -20.46 11.21
C THR A 56 9.23 -20.68 12.69
N SER A 57 9.65 -19.65 13.43
CA SER A 57 9.94 -19.77 14.86
C SER A 57 10.05 -18.40 15.53
N TRP A 58 9.34 -18.26 16.65
CA TRP A 58 9.41 -17.12 17.55
C TRP A 58 10.80 -16.88 18.16
N THR A 59 11.58 -17.93 18.36
CA THR A 59 12.89 -17.83 19.02
C THR A 59 14.05 -17.57 18.05
N LEU A 60 13.78 -17.61 16.74
CA LEU A 60 14.81 -17.42 15.73
C LEU A 60 14.82 -15.97 15.26
N PRO A 61 15.98 -15.28 15.28
CA PRO A 61 16.08 -13.91 14.81
C PRO A 61 15.82 -13.83 13.32
N CYS A 62 15.41 -12.65 12.84
CA CYS A 62 15.19 -12.39 11.42
C CYS A 62 16.53 -12.25 10.64
N THR A 63 17.26 -13.36 10.57
CA THR A 63 18.59 -13.46 9.94
C THR A 63 18.59 -14.57 8.89
N ALA A 64 19.02 -14.25 7.68
CA ALA A 64 19.21 -15.21 6.60
C ALA A 64 20.70 -15.50 6.38
N THR A 65 21.01 -16.74 6.03
CA THR A 65 22.34 -17.11 5.52
C THR A 65 22.37 -17.00 3.99
N ALA A 66 23.57 -17.05 3.40
CA ALA A 66 23.68 -17.18 1.95
C ALA A 66 22.90 -18.40 1.43
N GLY A 67 22.19 -18.21 0.32
CA GLY A 67 21.28 -19.16 -0.30
C GLY A 67 19.87 -19.20 0.30
N GLN A 68 19.57 -18.43 1.35
CA GLN A 68 18.25 -18.44 1.98
C GLN A 68 17.36 -17.31 1.51
N ASP A 69 16.09 -17.66 1.32
CA ASP A 69 14.94 -16.77 1.20
C ASP A 69 14.03 -17.04 2.39
N ILE A 70 13.93 -16.09 3.31
CA ILE A 70 13.13 -16.24 4.54
C ILE A 70 12.06 -15.17 4.62
N ALA A 71 11.01 -15.48 5.39
CA ALA A 71 10.03 -14.52 5.84
C ALA A 71 10.20 -14.27 7.34
N CYS A 72 9.87 -13.07 7.78
CA CYS A 72 9.89 -12.65 9.17
C CYS A 72 8.63 -11.86 9.54
N TYR A 73 8.33 -11.84 10.84
CA TYR A 73 7.33 -10.94 11.42
C TYR A 73 7.99 -9.86 12.26
N VAL A 74 7.39 -8.68 12.25
CA VAL A 74 7.43 -7.73 13.37
C VAL A 74 6.05 -7.75 14.01
N ASP A 75 5.99 -8.04 15.29
CA ASP A 75 4.77 -8.06 16.08
C ASP A 75 4.75 -6.88 17.04
N GLY A 76 3.65 -6.15 17.07
CA GLY A 76 3.45 -5.04 17.99
C GLY A 76 1.97 -4.77 18.25
N MET A 77 1.69 -4.09 19.34
CA MET A 77 0.34 -3.61 19.64
C MET A 77 -0.06 -2.52 18.65
N GLU A 78 -1.31 -2.55 18.22
CA GLU A 78 -1.95 -1.59 17.30
C GLU A 78 -1.64 -0.12 17.66
N LEU A 79 -1.99 0.31 18.88
CA LEU A 79 -1.77 1.69 19.31
C LEU A 79 -0.28 2.09 19.36
N ASP A 80 0.63 1.14 19.61
CA ASP A 80 2.05 1.45 19.61
C ASP A 80 2.55 1.75 18.19
N PHE A 81 2.13 1.00 17.17
CA PHE A 81 2.47 1.34 15.78
C PHE A 81 1.88 2.69 15.38
N TYR A 82 0.63 2.95 15.77
CA TYR A 82 -0.08 4.19 15.45
C TYR A 82 0.64 5.44 15.98
N VAL A 83 1.13 5.38 17.22
CA VAL A 83 1.73 6.53 17.92
C VAL A 83 3.24 6.62 17.75
N ARG A 84 3.94 5.50 17.53
CA ARG A 84 5.41 5.46 17.52
C ARG A 84 6.02 5.17 16.16
N GLY A 85 5.23 4.70 15.20
CA GLY A 85 5.75 4.28 13.91
C GLY A 85 6.62 3.03 14.03
N LEU A 86 7.60 2.89 13.14
CA LEU A 86 8.50 1.74 13.13
C LEU A 86 9.86 2.15 12.57
N GLU A 87 10.94 1.71 13.21
CA GLU A 87 12.29 1.89 12.69
C GLU A 87 13.00 0.54 12.56
N LEU A 88 13.32 0.19 11.32
CA LEU A 88 13.98 -1.05 10.95
C LEU A 88 15.46 -0.82 10.71
N ARG A 89 16.29 -1.77 11.11
CA ARG A 89 17.73 -1.79 10.81
C ARG A 89 18.07 -2.97 9.93
N TYR A 90 18.79 -2.68 8.85
CA TYR A 90 19.24 -3.67 7.89
C TYR A 90 20.75 -3.84 8.02
N ASN A 91 21.19 -5.00 8.45
CA ASN A 91 22.60 -5.37 8.47
C ASN A 91 22.91 -6.29 7.29
N VAL A 92 23.83 -5.87 6.44
CA VAL A 92 24.36 -6.61 5.31
C VAL A 92 25.84 -6.86 5.60
N PRO A 93 26.25 -8.12 5.86
CA PRO A 93 27.62 -8.42 6.21
C PRO A 93 28.54 -8.26 4.99
N LYS A 94 29.83 -8.03 5.25
CA LYS A 94 30.85 -7.97 4.21
C LYS A 94 30.89 -9.26 3.39
N GLU A 95 31.33 -9.14 2.15
CA GLU A 95 31.56 -10.23 1.19
C GLU A 95 30.30 -11.06 0.81
N MET A 96 29.18 -10.88 1.52
CA MET A 96 27.97 -11.62 1.25
C MET A 96 27.27 -11.11 -0.01
N CYS A 97 27.25 -9.79 -0.22
CA CYS A 97 26.51 -9.16 -1.32
C CYS A 97 27.42 -8.26 -2.15
N LYS A 98 27.21 -8.25 -3.46
CA LYS A 98 27.77 -7.24 -4.36
C LYS A 98 26.92 -5.97 -4.34
N TYR A 99 25.61 -6.18 -4.30
CA TYR A 99 24.59 -5.14 -4.17
C TYR A 99 23.58 -5.60 -3.13
N TYR A 100 23.02 -4.67 -2.37
CA TYR A 100 21.76 -4.94 -1.68
C TYR A 100 20.68 -4.00 -2.21
N VAL A 101 19.46 -4.51 -2.21
CA VAL A 101 18.26 -3.80 -2.65
C VAL A 101 17.28 -3.80 -1.49
N PHE A 102 16.89 -2.61 -1.07
CA PHE A 102 15.80 -2.43 -0.12
C PHE A 102 14.56 -1.92 -0.84
N SER A 103 13.44 -2.57 -0.59
CA SER A 103 12.15 -2.20 -1.19
C SER A 103 11.08 -2.17 -0.09
N PRO A 104 10.70 -0.98 0.39
CA PRO A 104 9.66 -0.89 1.39
C PRO A 104 8.28 -1.27 0.85
N TYR A 105 7.40 -1.60 1.78
CA TYR A 105 6.00 -1.91 1.55
C TYR A 105 5.24 -0.74 0.91
N PHE A 106 4.30 -1.08 0.01
CA PHE A 106 3.30 -0.17 -0.52
C PHE A 106 2.11 -0.97 -1.10
N TYR A 107 0.95 -0.33 -1.17
CA TYR A 107 -0.31 -0.97 -1.55
C TYR A 107 -1.19 -0.04 -2.39
N TYR A 108 -2.20 -0.61 -3.05
CA TYR A 108 -3.25 0.19 -3.68
C TYR A 108 -4.27 0.59 -2.63
N ASN A 109 -4.36 1.89 -2.36
CA ASN A 109 -5.39 2.44 -1.48
C ASN A 109 -6.71 2.65 -2.21
N MET A 110 -6.65 2.75 -3.54
CA MET A 110 -7.79 2.80 -4.43
C MET A 110 -7.48 1.93 -5.64
N GLU A 111 -8.49 1.25 -6.17
CA GLU A 111 -8.32 0.38 -7.33
C GLU A 111 -7.97 1.25 -8.56
N PRO A 112 -6.83 1.01 -9.22
CA PRO A 112 -6.55 1.66 -10.50
C PRO A 112 -7.36 0.98 -11.60
N GLY A 113 -7.70 1.73 -12.63
CA GLY A 113 -8.30 1.13 -13.82
C GLY A 113 -8.12 1.96 -15.08
N ILE A 114 -8.36 1.32 -16.22
CA ILE A 114 -8.30 1.97 -17.52
C ILE A 114 -9.72 2.42 -17.88
N GLY A 115 -9.87 3.69 -18.24
CA GLY A 115 -11.12 4.21 -18.76
C GLY A 115 -11.32 3.83 -20.23
N ALA A 116 -12.53 4.02 -20.75
CA ALA A 116 -12.85 3.69 -22.13
C ALA A 116 -11.93 4.41 -23.13
N GLU A 117 -11.74 3.81 -24.30
CA GLU A 117 -10.81 4.30 -25.33
C GLU A 117 -11.49 5.23 -26.35
N GLY A 118 -12.81 5.31 -26.34
CA GLY A 118 -13.56 6.17 -27.25
C GLY A 118 -14.87 6.69 -26.65
N PHE A 119 -15.08 7.99 -26.81
CA PHE A 119 -16.34 8.68 -26.52
C PHE A 119 -16.81 9.40 -27.77
N ALA A 120 -18.11 9.33 -28.07
CA ALA A 120 -18.71 10.19 -29.06
C ALA A 120 -20.02 10.78 -28.57
N TYR A 121 -20.27 12.04 -28.85
CA TYR A 121 -21.56 12.67 -28.57
C TYR A 121 -21.96 13.72 -29.60
N ASP A 122 -23.27 13.85 -29.81
CA ASP A 122 -23.86 14.81 -30.72
C ASP A 122 -24.55 15.93 -29.96
N VAL A 123 -24.30 17.19 -30.35
CA VAL A 123 -24.83 18.39 -29.71
C VAL A 123 -25.81 19.08 -30.66
N ASN A 124 -27.07 19.24 -30.26
CA ASN A 124 -28.06 19.94 -31.07
C ASN A 124 -27.79 21.47 -31.15
N ALA A 125 -28.58 22.20 -31.96
CA ALA A 125 -28.43 23.65 -32.12
C ALA A 125 -28.60 24.45 -30.80
N ALA A 126 -29.29 23.89 -29.80
CA ALA A 126 -29.47 24.51 -28.49
C ALA A 126 -28.30 24.22 -27.52
N GLY A 127 -27.27 23.50 -27.96
CA GLY A 127 -26.13 23.12 -27.13
C GLY A 127 -26.36 21.88 -26.26
N ALA A 128 -27.50 21.19 -26.40
CA ALA A 128 -27.79 20.00 -25.61
C ALA A 128 -27.27 18.72 -26.30
N VAL A 129 -26.73 17.81 -25.50
CA VAL A 129 -26.31 16.48 -25.96
C VAL A 129 -27.55 15.64 -26.27
N VAL A 130 -27.65 15.09 -27.49
CA VAL A 130 -28.81 14.30 -27.95
C VAL A 130 -28.49 12.84 -28.26
N SER A 131 -27.21 12.52 -28.41
CA SER A 131 -26.74 11.14 -28.57
C SER A 131 -25.37 11.01 -27.91
N GLN A 132 -25.08 9.82 -27.37
CA GLN A 132 -23.78 9.50 -26.81
C GLN A 132 -23.45 8.02 -27.07
N SER A 133 -22.17 7.71 -27.22
CA SER A 133 -21.66 6.34 -27.30
C SER A 133 -20.30 6.27 -26.63
N ILE A 134 -20.06 5.15 -25.94
CA ILE A 134 -18.80 4.80 -25.30
C ILE A 134 -18.33 3.51 -25.95
N THR A 135 -17.07 3.45 -26.36
CA THR A 135 -16.51 2.36 -27.15
C THR A 135 -15.12 2.00 -26.66
N GLY A 136 -14.68 0.79 -27.00
CA GLY A 136 -13.38 0.23 -26.60
C GLY A 136 -13.53 -0.94 -25.62
N ALA A 137 -12.41 -1.56 -25.26
CA ALA A 137 -12.39 -2.73 -24.39
C ALA A 137 -12.81 -2.37 -22.95
N HIS A 138 -12.65 -1.10 -22.56
CA HIS A 138 -12.92 -0.60 -21.22
C HIS A 138 -14.17 0.29 -21.15
N ALA A 139 -15.08 0.17 -22.11
CA ALA A 139 -16.32 0.95 -22.16
C ALA A 139 -17.20 0.83 -20.90
N ALA A 140 -17.14 -0.31 -20.20
CA ALA A 140 -17.92 -0.55 -18.99
C ALA A 140 -17.41 0.21 -17.75
N ASN A 141 -16.18 0.73 -17.80
CA ASN A 141 -15.52 1.42 -16.69
C ASN A 141 -15.71 2.95 -16.75
N SER A 142 -16.62 3.40 -17.62
CA SER A 142 -16.76 4.81 -17.96
C SER A 142 -18.20 5.12 -18.29
N TYR A 143 -18.61 6.35 -17.97
CA TYR A 143 -19.96 6.82 -18.17
C TYR A 143 -19.95 8.29 -18.57
N TRP A 144 -21.12 8.80 -18.93
CA TRP A 144 -21.32 10.22 -19.22
C TRP A 144 -22.19 10.81 -18.12
N ASP A 145 -21.73 11.87 -17.44
CA ASP A 145 -22.46 12.48 -16.33
C ASP A 145 -23.49 13.54 -16.77
N GLY A 146 -23.64 13.75 -18.08
CA GLY A 146 -24.45 14.81 -18.68
C GLY A 146 -23.63 15.97 -19.23
N THR A 147 -22.39 16.13 -18.77
CA THR A 147 -21.50 17.24 -19.17
C THR A 147 -20.16 16.77 -19.71
N THR A 148 -19.58 15.73 -19.12
CA THR A 148 -18.24 15.25 -19.46
C THR A 148 -18.16 13.72 -19.35
N PRO A 149 -17.23 13.08 -20.09
CA PRO A 149 -16.85 11.70 -19.84
C PRO A 149 -16.33 11.54 -18.41
N LYS A 150 -16.79 10.50 -17.73
CA LYS A 150 -16.34 10.07 -16.41
C LYS A 150 -15.83 8.63 -16.48
N CYS A 151 -14.99 8.31 -15.51
CA CYS A 151 -14.39 7.01 -15.35
C CYS A 151 -14.61 6.56 -13.92
N ASP A 152 -14.97 5.29 -13.72
CA ASP A 152 -15.32 4.75 -12.40
C ASP A 152 -14.13 4.74 -11.43
N TYR A 153 -12.92 4.83 -11.98
CA TYR A 153 -11.66 4.89 -11.24
C TYR A 153 -11.18 6.34 -11.00
N ASP A 154 -11.97 7.36 -11.34
CA ASP A 154 -11.68 8.74 -10.93
C ASP A 154 -12.36 9.06 -9.59
N TYR A 155 -11.61 8.87 -8.50
CA TYR A 155 -12.11 9.10 -7.13
C TYR A 155 -12.04 10.58 -6.70
N SER A 156 -11.69 11.51 -7.60
CA SER A 156 -11.56 12.94 -7.27
C SER A 156 -12.85 13.57 -6.74
N GLY A 157 -14.02 13.02 -7.09
CA GLY A 157 -15.31 13.45 -6.55
C GLY A 157 -15.55 13.11 -5.07
N ALA A 158 -14.79 12.17 -4.51
CA ALA A 158 -14.91 11.68 -3.14
C ALA A 158 -13.66 11.99 -2.29
N ASN A 159 -12.97 13.10 -2.59
CA ASN A 159 -11.66 13.47 -2.00
C ASN A 159 -10.56 12.42 -2.25
N GLY A 160 -10.75 11.52 -3.21
CA GLY A 160 -9.77 10.52 -3.59
C GLY A 160 -8.87 10.97 -4.75
N PRO A 161 -7.83 10.18 -5.07
CA PRO A 161 -7.00 10.40 -6.24
C PRO A 161 -7.73 10.09 -7.55
N ASN A 162 -7.31 10.71 -8.65
CA ASN A 162 -7.67 10.22 -9.98
C ASN A 162 -6.80 8.99 -10.31
N CYS A 163 -7.45 7.82 -10.35
CA CYS A 163 -6.88 6.52 -10.63
C CYS A 163 -7.28 5.96 -12.00
N CYS A 164 -7.92 6.79 -12.83
CA CYS A 164 -8.32 6.43 -14.17
C CYS A 164 -7.19 6.67 -15.16
N LEU A 165 -6.76 5.60 -15.81
CA LEU A 165 -5.57 5.55 -16.64
C LEU A 165 -5.93 5.54 -18.12
N GLY A 166 -4.94 5.89 -18.93
CA GLY A 166 -5.01 5.87 -20.38
C GLY A 166 -5.61 7.13 -20.97
N SER A 167 -6.02 7.02 -22.22
CA SER A 167 -6.62 8.11 -22.99
C SER A 167 -7.77 7.60 -23.82
N TYR A 168 -8.61 8.54 -24.24
CA TYR A 168 -9.76 8.27 -25.08
C TYR A 168 -9.80 9.19 -26.28
N THR A 169 -10.34 8.68 -27.38
CA THR A 169 -10.67 9.49 -28.54
C THR A 169 -12.05 10.08 -28.35
N LEU A 170 -12.13 11.40 -28.23
CA LEU A 170 -13.39 12.13 -28.17
C LEU A 170 -13.81 12.60 -29.56
N THR A 171 -14.99 12.16 -29.99
CA THR A 171 -15.63 12.57 -31.24
C THR A 171 -16.88 13.40 -30.96
N THR A 172 -16.93 14.65 -31.39
CA THR A 172 -18.11 15.49 -31.22
C THR A 172 -18.68 15.91 -32.57
N ARG A 173 -20.01 15.90 -32.71
CA ARG A 173 -20.68 16.54 -33.85
C ARG A 173 -21.66 17.57 -33.34
N THR A 174 -21.70 18.72 -34.01
CA THR A 174 -22.66 19.78 -33.70
C THR A 174 -23.66 19.87 -34.83
N TRP A 175 -24.94 19.96 -34.49
CA TRP A 175 -25.99 20.21 -35.46
C TRP A 175 -25.88 21.66 -35.94
N ASP A 176 -25.75 21.83 -37.24
CA ASP A 176 -25.70 23.12 -37.89
C ASP A 176 -26.97 23.28 -38.76
N PRO A 177 -27.87 24.23 -38.40
CA PRO A 177 -29.10 24.45 -39.14
C PRO A 177 -28.86 25.01 -40.54
N SER A 178 -27.65 25.46 -40.89
CA SER A 178 -27.31 26.00 -42.21
C SER A 178 -26.84 24.96 -43.22
N LEU A 179 -26.61 23.72 -42.80
CA LEU A 179 -26.18 22.63 -43.69
C LEU A 179 -27.33 22.09 -44.55
N ASN A 180 -26.97 21.37 -45.62
CA ASN A 180 -27.90 20.72 -46.56
C ASN A 180 -28.92 21.70 -47.17
N VAL A 181 -28.42 22.79 -47.74
CA VAL A 181 -29.25 23.79 -48.45
C VAL A 181 -29.79 23.19 -49.75
N ASP A 182 -31.11 23.17 -49.91
CA ASP A 182 -31.75 22.81 -51.17
C ASP A 182 -31.40 23.86 -52.24
N PRO A 183 -30.76 23.47 -53.35
CA PRO A 183 -30.32 24.41 -54.38
C PRO A 183 -31.48 25.12 -55.10
N VAL A 184 -32.71 24.62 -55.01
CA VAL A 184 -33.89 25.21 -55.66
C VAL A 184 -34.60 26.19 -54.72
N SER A 185 -34.86 25.79 -53.47
CA SER A 185 -35.61 26.63 -52.52
C SER A 185 -34.73 27.55 -51.67
N GLY A 186 -33.42 27.29 -51.57
CA GLY A 186 -32.51 28.00 -50.69
C GLY A 186 -32.76 27.75 -49.19
N VAL A 187 -33.67 26.84 -48.84
CA VAL A 187 -33.97 26.48 -47.45
C VAL A 187 -32.98 25.42 -46.97
N ALA A 188 -32.32 25.68 -45.84
CA ALA A 188 -31.44 24.72 -45.20
C ALA A 188 -32.23 23.65 -44.44
N ALA A 189 -31.99 22.37 -44.73
CA ALA A 189 -32.58 21.26 -43.98
C ALA A 189 -31.88 21.01 -42.64
N GLY A 190 -30.72 21.63 -42.43
CA GLY A 190 -29.82 21.36 -41.32
C GLY A 190 -29.11 20.02 -41.48
N GLY A 191 -28.06 19.84 -40.70
CA GLY A 191 -27.29 18.61 -40.71
C GLY A 191 -26.31 18.54 -39.56
N TRP A 192 -25.74 17.36 -39.36
CA TRP A 192 -24.58 17.21 -38.50
C TRP A 192 -23.34 17.72 -39.22
N GLY A 193 -22.62 18.64 -38.60
CA GLY A 193 -21.31 19.06 -39.07
C GLY A 193 -20.30 17.90 -39.08
N ALA A 194 -19.15 18.14 -39.71
CA ALA A 194 -18.04 17.21 -39.66
C ALA A 194 -17.64 16.92 -38.21
N PRO A 195 -17.31 15.67 -37.86
CA PRO A 195 -16.89 15.33 -36.50
C PRO A 195 -15.59 16.05 -36.14
N ALA A 196 -15.56 16.69 -34.98
CA ALA A 196 -14.33 17.10 -34.34
C ALA A 196 -13.79 15.93 -33.52
N VAL A 197 -12.54 15.53 -33.79
CA VAL A 197 -11.89 14.39 -33.13
C VAL A 197 -10.66 14.89 -32.37
N ARG A 198 -10.51 14.48 -31.12
CA ARG A 198 -9.29 14.73 -30.34
C ARG A 198 -9.01 13.59 -29.37
N THR A 199 -7.74 13.38 -29.04
CA THR A 199 -7.33 12.50 -27.94
C THR A 199 -7.35 13.28 -26.64
N VAL A 200 -7.91 12.69 -25.59
CA VAL A 200 -7.99 13.27 -24.25
C VAL A 200 -7.44 12.24 -23.25
N GLU A 201 -6.55 12.67 -22.37
CA GLU A 201 -6.05 11.83 -21.29
C GLU A 201 -7.06 11.78 -20.14
N TRP A 202 -7.24 10.61 -19.52
CA TRP A 202 -8.06 10.49 -18.31
C TRP A 202 -7.44 11.23 -17.11
N GLY A 203 -6.13 11.48 -17.15
CA GLY A 203 -5.42 12.32 -16.20
C GLY A 203 -5.00 11.62 -14.90
N GLY A 204 -5.39 10.36 -14.70
CA GLY A 204 -4.92 9.55 -13.57
C GLY A 204 -3.52 8.97 -13.80
N ALA A 205 -2.88 8.57 -12.71
CA ALA A 205 -1.58 7.91 -12.71
C ALA A 205 -1.54 6.83 -11.64
N TYR A 206 -0.82 5.74 -11.90
CA TYR A 206 -0.71 4.61 -10.96
C TYR A 206 -0.26 5.07 -9.57
N GLY A 207 0.78 5.91 -9.51
CA GLY A 207 1.29 6.40 -8.23
C GLY A 207 0.30 7.19 -7.39
N ASN A 208 -0.78 7.73 -7.99
CA ASN A 208 -1.81 8.44 -7.22
C ASN A 208 -2.66 7.47 -6.39
N CYS A 209 -2.76 6.22 -6.84
CA CYS A 209 -3.56 5.16 -6.23
C CYS A 209 -2.80 4.38 -5.15
N LEU A 210 -1.49 4.61 -5.08
CA LEU A 210 -0.60 3.90 -4.16
C LEU A 210 -0.48 4.65 -2.84
N LYS A 211 -0.38 3.89 -1.75
CA LYS A 211 -0.05 4.36 -0.40
C LYS A 211 0.96 3.42 0.26
N GLY A 212 1.35 3.75 1.48
CA GLY A 212 2.31 3.03 2.28
C GLY A 212 3.71 3.67 2.25
N PRO A 213 4.66 3.17 3.04
CA PRO A 213 5.86 3.89 3.40
C PRO A 213 6.81 4.11 2.22
N ALA A 214 6.77 3.22 1.22
CA ALA A 214 7.57 3.43 0.02
C ALA A 214 7.14 4.66 -0.79
N MET A 215 5.87 5.05 -0.71
CA MET A 215 5.36 6.23 -1.42
C MET A 215 5.92 7.53 -0.86
N ASP A 216 6.31 7.57 0.41
CA ASP A 216 6.81 8.79 1.04
C ASP A 216 8.34 8.82 1.13
N THR A 217 8.96 7.65 1.25
CA THR A 217 10.40 7.54 1.49
C THR A 217 11.24 7.27 0.24
N GLN A 218 10.64 6.72 -0.82
CA GLN A 218 11.40 6.32 -2.01
C GLN A 218 11.30 7.33 -3.15
N GLN A 219 12.33 7.33 -4.00
CA GLN A 219 12.23 7.99 -5.30
C GLN A 219 11.16 7.31 -6.14
N LYS A 220 10.42 8.10 -6.93
CA LYS A 220 9.36 7.59 -7.79
C LYS A 220 9.82 7.47 -9.25
N THR A 221 9.23 6.56 -10.01
CA THR A 221 9.30 6.51 -11.47
C THR A 221 8.48 7.64 -12.08
N ARG A 222 8.55 7.81 -13.41
CA ARG A 222 7.70 8.78 -14.13
C ARG A 222 6.21 8.53 -13.89
N ASP A 223 5.81 7.27 -13.78
CA ASP A 223 4.41 6.88 -13.60
C ASP A 223 4.01 6.80 -12.11
N GLY A 224 4.87 7.32 -11.23
CA GLY A 224 4.61 7.48 -9.80
C GLY A 224 4.90 6.24 -8.93
N TRP A 225 5.38 5.14 -9.51
CA TRP A 225 5.76 3.95 -8.74
C TRP A 225 6.97 4.20 -7.85
N PRO A 226 6.98 3.74 -6.58
CA PRO A 226 8.16 3.83 -5.73
C PRO A 226 9.24 2.89 -6.27
N LYS A 227 10.47 3.39 -6.33
CA LYS A 227 11.65 2.62 -6.75
C LYS A 227 12.29 1.97 -5.53
N SER A 228 12.80 0.77 -5.70
CA SER A 228 13.70 0.17 -4.72
C SER A 228 14.99 0.97 -4.60
N THR A 229 15.53 1.08 -3.40
CA THR A 229 16.86 1.64 -3.17
C THR A 229 17.90 0.55 -3.40
N ILE A 230 18.77 0.76 -4.40
CA ILE A 230 19.90 -0.12 -4.71
C ILE A 230 21.16 0.57 -4.22
N SER A 231 21.94 -0.12 -3.39
CA SER A 231 23.25 0.37 -2.96
C SER A 231 24.35 -0.56 -3.43
N ASN A 232 25.35 0.02 -4.10
CA ASN A 232 26.54 -0.66 -4.61
C ASN A 232 27.82 -0.23 -3.89
N ILE A 233 27.76 0.78 -3.02
CA ILE A 233 28.98 1.38 -2.47
C ILE A 233 29.53 0.45 -1.40
N ASN A 234 30.61 -0.24 -1.76
CA ASN A 234 31.49 -0.99 -0.88
C ASN A 234 30.83 -2.09 -0.03
N VAL A 235 29.63 -2.57 -0.37
CA VAL A 235 28.96 -3.64 0.39
C VAL A 235 29.85 -4.89 0.51
N GLU A 236 30.64 -5.17 -0.52
CA GLU A 236 31.63 -6.25 -0.50
C GLU A 236 32.68 -6.10 0.60
N THR A 237 33.19 -4.89 0.81
CA THR A 237 34.38 -4.63 1.64
C THR A 237 34.04 -4.03 3.00
N GLU A 238 32.95 -3.28 3.07
CA GLU A 238 32.49 -2.55 4.25
C GLU A 238 31.23 -3.19 4.82
N GLY A 239 30.38 -3.78 3.98
CA GLY A 239 29.01 -4.19 4.32
C GLY A 239 28.05 -3.00 4.33
N ALA A 240 26.89 -3.15 4.96
CA ALA A 240 25.99 -2.03 5.22
C ALA A 240 25.23 -2.22 6.54
N ASN A 241 25.05 -1.15 7.31
CA ASN A 241 24.13 -1.13 8.46
C ASN A 241 23.33 0.17 8.40
N VAL A 242 22.09 0.07 7.89
CA VAL A 242 21.25 1.21 7.53
C VAL A 242 19.94 1.16 8.29
N SER A 243 19.50 2.31 8.77
CA SER A 243 18.18 2.48 9.37
C SER A 243 17.15 2.94 8.33
N TYR A 244 15.94 2.43 8.44
CA TYR A 244 14.77 2.86 7.71
C TYR A 244 13.65 3.18 8.70
N LYS A 245 13.37 4.47 8.84
CA LYS A 245 12.34 4.98 9.73
C LYS A 245 11.05 5.23 8.98
N ILE A 246 9.96 4.74 9.56
CA ILE A 246 8.59 4.97 9.14
C ILE A 246 7.96 5.87 10.20
N ALA A 247 7.45 7.03 9.78
CA ALA A 247 6.82 7.95 10.71
C ALA A 247 5.53 7.33 11.31
N PRO A 248 5.16 7.70 12.55
CA PRO A 248 3.88 7.28 13.13
C PRO A 248 2.69 7.72 12.29
N PRO A 249 1.68 6.85 12.03
CA PRO A 249 0.45 7.21 11.32
C PRO A 249 -0.23 8.47 11.89
N ILE A 250 -0.23 8.63 13.21
CA ILE A 250 -0.81 9.83 13.86
C ILE A 250 -0.12 11.13 13.44
N GLU A 251 1.21 11.12 13.21
CA GLU A 251 1.97 12.30 12.77
C GLU A 251 1.75 12.62 11.29
N MET A 252 1.29 11.63 10.51
CA MET A 252 1.02 11.75 9.08
C MET A 252 -0.46 12.01 8.78
N GLU A 253 -1.28 12.24 9.82
CA GLU A 253 -2.73 12.36 9.70
C GLU A 253 -3.30 11.17 8.90
N LYS A 254 -2.83 9.96 9.24
CA LYS A 254 -3.34 8.70 8.72
C LYS A 254 -4.16 8.09 9.84
N GLY A 255 -5.42 7.75 9.58
CA GLY A 255 -6.32 7.25 10.63
C GLY A 255 -6.14 5.77 10.96
N ARG A 256 -5.13 5.11 10.36
CA ARG A 256 -5.06 3.65 10.25
C ARG A 256 -3.64 3.12 10.28
N ASN A 257 -3.48 1.91 10.80
CA ASN A 257 -2.19 1.22 10.84
C ASN A 257 -1.84 0.47 9.56
N VAL A 258 -2.78 0.30 8.62
CA VAL A 258 -2.55 -0.21 7.25
C VAL A 258 -1.37 0.47 6.53
N TYR A 259 -1.02 1.70 6.93
CA TYR A 259 0.16 2.38 6.43
C TYR A 259 1.47 1.69 6.82
N ILE A 260 1.58 1.09 8.01
CA ILE A 260 2.78 0.38 8.50
C ILE A 260 2.58 -1.13 8.48
N ALA A 261 1.45 -1.57 9.05
CA ALA A 261 1.02 -2.96 9.12
C ALA A 261 0.64 -3.47 7.72
N ASN A 262 1.14 -4.64 7.38
CA ASN A 262 1.04 -5.21 6.04
C ASN A 262 0.74 -6.71 6.07
N PHE A 263 0.18 -7.16 7.19
CA PHE A 263 -0.18 -8.53 7.43
C PHE A 263 -1.67 -8.76 7.20
N SER A 264 -2.00 -9.88 6.55
CA SER A 264 -3.30 -10.52 6.68
C SER A 264 -3.10 -12.03 6.56
N ALA A 265 -3.97 -12.83 7.16
CA ALA A 265 -3.87 -14.29 7.04
C ALA A 265 -3.87 -14.76 5.57
N ALA A 266 -4.57 -14.03 4.69
CA ALA A 266 -4.63 -14.31 3.25
C ALA A 266 -3.27 -14.08 2.54
N VAL A 267 -2.46 -13.13 3.02
CA VAL A 267 -1.09 -12.88 2.53
C VAL A 267 -0.21 -14.11 2.71
N LEU A 268 -0.29 -14.78 3.86
CA LEU A 268 0.55 -15.93 4.18
C LEU A 268 0.20 -17.19 3.41
N ALA A 269 -1.10 -17.40 3.16
CA ALA A 269 -1.56 -18.60 2.48
C ALA A 269 -1.04 -18.66 1.02
N ALA A 270 -0.73 -17.51 0.43
CA ALA A 270 -0.34 -17.41 -0.97
C ALA A 270 0.50 -16.14 -1.27
N PRO A 271 1.73 -16.04 -0.73
CA PRO A 271 2.57 -14.84 -0.85
C PRO A 271 2.89 -14.48 -2.31
N ASP A 272 2.83 -15.46 -3.22
CA ASP A 272 3.19 -15.31 -4.64
C ASP A 272 2.01 -15.55 -5.61
N THR A 273 0.78 -15.80 -5.14
CA THR A 273 -0.37 -16.00 -6.05
C THR A 273 -1.35 -14.85 -5.97
N ALA A 274 -1.49 -14.11 -7.07
CA ALA A 274 -2.42 -12.98 -7.24
C ALA A 274 -3.87 -13.24 -6.77
N ALA A 275 -4.31 -14.49 -6.75
CA ALA A 275 -5.70 -14.87 -6.53
C ALA A 275 -6.17 -14.77 -5.05
N SER A 276 -5.28 -14.77 -4.06
CA SER A 276 -5.68 -14.79 -2.63
C SER A 276 -5.82 -13.41 -1.99
N TRP A 277 -5.39 -12.35 -2.67
CA TRP A 277 -5.14 -11.04 -2.05
C TRP A 277 -6.33 -10.09 -2.01
N GLY A 278 -7.50 -10.51 -2.55
CA GLY A 278 -8.57 -9.57 -2.88
C GLY A 278 -8.07 -8.47 -3.83
N ASN A 279 -8.92 -7.50 -4.17
CA ASN A 279 -8.55 -6.37 -5.06
C ASN A 279 -7.50 -5.40 -4.48
N VAL A 280 -6.91 -5.73 -3.34
CA VAL A 280 -6.11 -4.82 -2.51
C VAL A 280 -4.65 -4.71 -2.97
N PHE A 281 -4.08 -5.82 -3.45
CA PHE A 281 -2.68 -5.86 -3.91
C PHE A 281 -2.55 -6.16 -5.41
N TYR A 282 -3.65 -6.58 -6.02
CA TYR A 282 -3.73 -6.96 -7.42
C TYR A 282 -4.96 -6.33 -8.04
N SER A 283 -4.77 -5.72 -9.20
CA SER A 283 -5.90 -5.61 -10.11
C SER A 283 -6.16 -6.94 -10.79
N SER A 284 -7.42 -7.25 -10.95
CA SER A 284 -7.93 -8.37 -11.76
C SER A 284 -7.48 -8.35 -13.24
N ALA A 285 -6.91 -7.24 -13.75
CA ALA A 285 -6.62 -7.05 -15.17
C ALA A 285 -5.26 -7.57 -15.67
N GLY A 286 -4.36 -8.08 -14.81
CA GLY A 286 -3.06 -8.66 -15.23
C GLY A 286 -2.07 -7.71 -15.94
N ILE A 287 -2.47 -6.45 -16.18
CA ILE A 287 -1.67 -5.42 -16.86
C ILE A 287 -0.89 -4.57 -15.84
N TYR A 288 -1.26 -4.60 -14.57
CA TYR A 288 -0.70 -3.68 -13.58
C TYR A 288 0.46 -4.32 -12.81
N ARG A 289 1.47 -3.49 -12.49
CA ARG A 289 2.52 -3.92 -11.55
C ARG A 289 1.85 -4.25 -10.23
N THR A 290 2.27 -5.35 -9.64
CA THR A 290 1.75 -5.78 -8.35
C THR A 290 2.17 -4.78 -7.27
N ALA A 291 1.28 -4.51 -6.33
CA ALA A 291 1.67 -3.87 -5.09
C ALA A 291 2.80 -4.68 -4.41
N ARG A 292 3.47 -4.08 -3.41
CA ARG A 292 4.51 -4.78 -2.66
C ARG A 292 4.03 -5.02 -1.24
N PRO A 293 3.50 -6.21 -0.93
CA PRO A 293 2.81 -6.49 0.32
C PRO A 293 3.76 -6.73 1.51
N TYR A 294 5.06 -6.49 1.35
CA TYR A 294 6.07 -6.69 2.40
C TYR A 294 7.26 -5.75 2.23
N TYR A 295 7.99 -5.51 3.31
CA TYR A 295 9.31 -4.90 3.22
C TYR A 295 10.29 -5.97 2.77
N GLU A 296 11.13 -5.67 1.78
CA GLU A 296 12.06 -6.63 1.19
C GLU A 296 13.49 -6.12 1.27
N LEU A 297 14.38 -6.95 1.81
CA LEU A 297 15.82 -6.77 1.74
C LEU A 297 16.41 -7.93 0.92
N THR A 298 17.02 -7.62 -0.22
CA THR A 298 17.57 -8.61 -1.15
C THR A 298 19.05 -8.38 -1.37
N CYS A 299 19.82 -9.45 -1.30
CA CYS A 299 21.25 -9.52 -1.56
C CYS A 299 21.50 -10.07 -2.97
N TYR A 300 22.22 -9.34 -3.80
CA TYR A 300 22.56 -9.72 -5.17
C TYR A 300 24.05 -9.88 -5.39
N ASP A 301 24.41 -10.69 -6.38
CA ASP A 301 25.75 -10.77 -6.94
C ASP A 301 25.96 -9.81 -8.14
N ARG A 302 27.04 -9.98 -8.92
CA ARG A 302 27.32 -9.10 -10.09
C ARG A 302 26.48 -9.43 -11.32
N ALA A 303 25.87 -10.61 -11.34
CA ALA A 303 25.02 -11.09 -12.42
C ALA A 303 23.53 -10.89 -12.09
N GLU A 304 23.21 -10.14 -11.03
CA GLU A 304 21.84 -9.95 -10.53
C GLU A 304 21.21 -11.26 -10.03
N GLU A 305 22.02 -12.24 -9.63
CA GLU A 305 21.55 -13.46 -8.99
C GLU A 305 21.30 -13.21 -7.50
N ILE A 306 20.12 -13.65 -7.01
CA ILE A 306 19.75 -13.53 -5.60
C ILE A 306 20.64 -14.47 -4.78
N LYS A 307 21.44 -13.89 -3.89
CA LYS A 307 22.23 -14.64 -2.90
C LYS A 307 21.49 -14.84 -1.58
N SER A 308 20.61 -13.91 -1.21
CA SER A 308 19.76 -14.04 -0.02
C SER A 308 18.61 -13.05 -0.08
N ARG A 309 17.48 -13.37 0.54
CA ARG A 309 16.33 -12.47 0.64
C ARG A 309 15.63 -12.60 2.00
N ILE A 310 15.21 -11.47 2.54
CA ILE A 310 14.32 -11.38 3.69
C ILE A 310 13.07 -10.61 3.30
N ARG A 311 11.90 -11.23 3.49
CA ARG A 311 10.58 -10.58 3.41
C ARG A 311 10.05 -10.34 4.82
N LEU A 312 9.70 -9.11 5.16
CA LEU A 312 9.21 -8.73 6.48
C LEU A 312 7.75 -8.31 6.41
N TYR A 313 6.94 -8.90 7.31
CA TYR A 313 5.56 -8.53 7.52
C TYR A 313 5.39 -7.92 8.91
N VAL A 314 4.74 -6.78 8.99
CA VAL A 314 4.39 -6.11 10.24
C VAL A 314 2.96 -6.53 10.58
N ARG A 315 2.82 -7.22 11.71
CA ARG A 315 1.57 -7.69 12.29
C ARG A 315 1.22 -6.79 13.47
N GLU A 316 0.08 -6.15 13.39
CA GLU A 316 -0.50 -5.51 14.56
C GLU A 316 -1.40 -6.47 15.32
N TRP A 317 -1.61 -6.17 16.59
CA TRP A 317 -2.42 -6.99 17.48
C TRP A 317 -3.44 -6.11 18.18
N ASN A 318 -4.71 -6.47 17.99
CA ASN A 318 -5.84 -5.69 18.47
C ASN A 318 -6.01 -5.79 20.00
N SER A 319 -5.53 -6.88 20.63
CA SER A 319 -5.65 -7.04 22.08
C SER A 319 -4.39 -7.54 22.77
N VAL A 320 -4.19 -7.06 24.00
CA VAL A 320 -3.05 -7.46 24.84
C VAL A 320 -3.11 -8.96 25.15
N ALA A 321 -4.31 -9.52 25.38
CA ALA A 321 -4.48 -10.92 25.71
C ALA A 321 -4.02 -11.84 24.56
N GLU A 322 -4.34 -11.48 23.32
CA GLU A 322 -3.91 -12.22 22.14
C GLU A 322 -2.43 -12.02 21.88
N PHE A 323 -1.93 -10.79 22.05
CA PHE A 323 -0.51 -10.50 21.99
C PHE A 323 0.29 -11.30 23.03
N ASP A 324 -0.21 -11.49 24.26
CA ASP A 324 0.48 -12.33 25.26
C ASP A 324 0.53 -13.81 24.83
N LEU A 325 -0.43 -14.25 24.02
CA LEU A 325 -0.49 -15.60 23.45
C LEU A 325 0.24 -15.75 22.11
N ARG A 326 0.85 -14.69 21.57
CA ARG A 326 1.46 -14.63 20.23
C ARG A 326 2.46 -15.73 19.88
N THR A 327 3.12 -16.30 20.89
CA THR A 327 4.08 -17.41 20.74
C THR A 327 3.42 -18.79 20.58
N THR A 328 2.11 -18.90 20.81
CA THR A 328 1.38 -20.17 20.87
C THR A 328 0.11 -20.13 20.02
N THR A 329 -0.99 -19.59 20.55
CA THR A 329 -2.33 -19.64 19.96
C THR A 329 -2.92 -18.26 19.67
N GLY A 330 -2.20 -17.18 19.98
CA GLY A 330 -2.69 -15.83 19.77
C GLY A 330 -2.96 -15.56 18.29
N SER A 331 -4.02 -14.79 18.02
CA SER A 331 -4.34 -14.29 16.69
C SER A 331 -4.23 -12.76 16.64
N PRO A 332 -3.46 -12.19 15.69
CA PRO A 332 -3.41 -10.74 15.51
C PRO A 332 -4.81 -10.17 15.20
N ASP A 333 -5.59 -10.92 14.43
CA ASP A 333 -6.92 -10.52 13.94
C ASP A 333 -8.07 -10.96 14.88
N ALA A 334 -7.77 -11.35 16.12
CA ALA A 334 -8.82 -11.81 17.03
C ALA A 334 -9.75 -10.63 17.43
N GLY A 335 -10.98 -10.68 16.93
CA GLY A 335 -12.04 -9.76 17.34
C GLY A 335 -12.54 -10.00 18.77
N GLY A 336 -13.14 -8.98 19.38
CA GLY A 336 -13.73 -9.09 20.72
C GLY A 336 -14.02 -7.73 21.36
N ASN A 337 -14.38 -7.75 22.65
CA ASN A 337 -14.39 -6.57 23.52
C ASN A 337 -13.34 -6.77 24.61
N GLU A 338 -12.48 -5.78 24.89
CA GLU A 338 -11.62 -5.85 26.07
C GLU A 338 -12.58 -5.91 27.26
N ALA A 339 -12.49 -6.94 28.09
CA ALA A 339 -13.50 -7.26 29.11
C ALA A 339 -13.88 -6.08 30.03
N THR A 340 -13.02 -5.05 30.10
CA THR A 340 -13.21 -3.82 30.87
C THR A 340 -14.13 -2.79 30.19
N TYR A 341 -14.25 -2.81 28.86
CA TYR A 341 -15.12 -1.95 28.05
C TYR A 341 -16.06 -2.79 27.17
N PRO A 342 -17.02 -3.50 27.77
CA PRO A 342 -17.85 -4.49 27.08
C PRO A 342 -18.78 -3.92 26.00
N ASN A 343 -18.78 -2.60 25.79
CA ASN A 343 -19.61 -1.91 24.79
C ASN A 343 -18.78 -1.19 23.71
N GLN A 344 -17.45 -1.31 23.72
CA GLN A 344 -16.59 -0.77 22.65
C GLN A 344 -15.87 -1.92 21.95
N PRO A 345 -15.88 -1.95 20.60
CA PRO A 345 -15.13 -2.95 19.85
C PRO A 345 -13.62 -2.80 20.14
N VAL A 346 -12.91 -3.93 20.21
CA VAL A 346 -11.45 -4.02 20.43
C VAL A 346 -10.63 -3.50 19.28
N ASN A 347 -11.24 -3.36 18.11
CA ASN A 347 -10.62 -2.77 16.94
C ASN A 347 -10.87 -1.25 16.97
N ASP A 348 -9.85 -0.48 17.36
CA ASP A 348 -9.91 0.98 17.43
C ASP A 348 -9.23 1.68 16.24
N TYR A 349 -8.35 1.00 15.49
CA TYR A 349 -7.72 1.46 14.26
C TYR A 349 -7.77 0.40 13.16
N THR A 350 -8.39 0.77 12.03
CA THR A 350 -8.54 -0.17 10.91
C THR A 350 -7.19 -0.73 10.43
N ASP A 351 -7.12 -2.05 10.31
CA ASP A 351 -6.03 -2.82 9.76
C ASP A 351 -6.40 -3.51 8.42
N TRP A 352 -5.57 -4.44 7.96
CA TRP A 352 -5.87 -5.20 6.74
C TRP A 352 -6.94 -6.27 6.89
N ALA A 353 -7.09 -6.85 8.07
CA ALA A 353 -8.13 -7.84 8.33
C ALA A 353 -9.51 -7.17 8.24
N ASP A 354 -9.64 -5.98 8.81
CA ASP A 354 -10.89 -5.21 8.83
C ASP A 354 -11.38 -4.83 7.42
N LEU A 355 -10.44 -4.49 6.54
CA LEU A 355 -10.76 -4.16 5.15
C LEU A 355 -11.26 -5.36 4.34
N SER A 356 -11.04 -6.59 4.84
CA SER A 356 -11.43 -7.82 4.14
C SER A 356 -12.82 -8.35 4.54
N ASP A 357 -13.38 -7.89 5.67
CA ASP A 357 -14.67 -8.35 6.22
C ASP A 357 -15.91 -7.68 5.58
N GLY A 358 -15.73 -7.04 4.43
CA GLY A 358 -16.82 -6.44 3.66
C GLY A 358 -17.16 -5.00 4.05
N ASP A 359 -16.35 -4.37 4.91
CA ASP A 359 -16.37 -2.94 5.05
C ASP A 359 -15.92 -2.31 3.72
N THR A 360 -16.88 -1.68 3.03
CA THR A 360 -16.60 -0.82 1.89
C THR A 360 -15.54 0.17 2.33
N PHE A 361 -14.34 0.14 1.72
CA PHE A 361 -13.22 1.07 1.96
C PHE A 361 -13.76 2.42 2.47
N PRO A 362 -13.74 2.68 3.78
CA PRO A 362 -14.24 3.94 4.26
C PRO A 362 -13.21 4.95 3.82
N PHE A 363 -13.58 5.84 2.89
CA PHE A 363 -12.80 7.02 2.53
C PHE A 363 -12.39 7.72 3.83
N GLU A 364 -11.09 7.97 4.05
CA GLU A 364 -10.59 8.65 5.25
C GLU A 364 -11.29 10.01 5.43
N LEU A 365 -11.67 10.29 6.68
CA LEU A 365 -11.57 11.63 7.26
C LEU A 365 -10.20 11.75 7.94
#